data_AF-A0A3P8KDA2-F1
#
_entry.id   AF-A0A3P8KDA2-F1
#
_cell.length_a   1.000
_cell.length_b   1.000
_cell.length_c   1.000
_cell.angle_alpha   90.00
_cell.angle_beta   90.00
_cell.angle_gamma   90.00
#
_symmetry.space_group_name_H-M   'P 1'
#
loop_
_entity.id
_entity.type
_entity.pdbx_description
1 polymer ?
#
loop_
_entity_poly.entity_id
_entity_poly.type
_entity_poly.pdbx_seq_one_letter_code
_entity_poly.pdbx_strand_id
1 'polypeptide(L)' 'MEGGFFKPLTKPGLGVEIDEARVIELSKNAPDWRNPLWRHEDGSVAEW' A
#
# COMPACT_ATOMS: atom_id res chain seq x y z
N MET A 1 11.18 8.03 -15.51
CA MET A 1 9.77 8.13 -15.95
C MET A 1 9.73 9.04 -17.16
N GLU A 2 8.93 8.71 -18.16
CA GLU A 2 8.79 9.47 -19.40
C GLU A 2 7.31 9.44 -19.81
N GLY A 3 6.70 10.60 -20.04
CA GLY A 3 5.29 10.69 -20.43
C GLY A 3 4.28 10.08 -19.45
N GLY A 4 4.60 9.99 -18.15
CA GLY A 4 3.75 9.33 -17.15
C GLY A 4 3.96 7.82 -17.02
N PHE A 5 4.90 7.24 -17.79
CA PHE A 5 5.23 5.81 -17.74
C PHE A 5 6.58 5.56 -17.05
N PHE A 6 6.75 4.36 -16.51
CA PHE A 6 8.04 3.86 -16.02
C PHE A 6 8.48 2.60 -16.78
N LYS A 7 9.79 2.41 -16.89
CA LYS A 7 10.38 1.22 -17.52
C LYS A 7 10.36 0.04 -16.53
N PRO A 8 10.30 -1.21 -17.01
CA PRO A 8 10.46 -2.37 -16.14
C PRO A 8 11.76 -2.33 -15.33
N LEU A 9 11.74 -2.91 -14.14
CA LEU A 9 12.95 -3.13 -13.35
C LEU A 9 13.82 -4.20 -14.03
N THR A 10 15.14 -4.01 -14.00
CA THR A 10 16.08 -4.80 -14.80
C THR A 10 16.78 -5.92 -14.05
N LYS A 11 16.61 -6.00 -12.73
CA LYS A 11 17.16 -7.09 -11.91
C LYS A 11 16.29 -8.36 -12.06
N PRO A 12 16.85 -9.57 -11.85
CA PRO A 12 16.07 -10.81 -11.91
C PRO A 12 14.86 -10.83 -10.96
N GLY A 13 13.85 -11.62 -11.29
CA GLY A 13 12.62 -11.73 -10.50
C GLY A 13 11.80 -10.45 -10.52
N LEU A 14 11.32 -10.00 -9.35
CA LEU A 14 10.54 -8.75 -9.21
C LEU A 14 11.37 -7.48 -9.43
N GLY A 15 12.70 -7.60 -9.46
CA GLY A 15 13.59 -6.49 -9.75
C GLY A 15 13.85 -5.53 -8.58
N VAL A 16 13.44 -5.87 -7.36
CA VAL A 16 13.58 -5.05 -6.14
C VAL A 16 14.50 -5.72 -5.12
N GLU A 17 15.22 -4.90 -4.35
CA GLU A 17 15.95 -5.32 -3.14
C GLU A 17 15.23 -4.73 -1.92
N ILE A 18 15.00 -5.56 -0.91
CA ILE A 18 14.27 -5.17 0.30
C ILE A 18 15.25 -5.03 1.46
N ASP A 19 15.20 -3.88 2.15
CA ASP A 19 15.83 -3.72 3.46
C ASP A 19 14.97 -4.39 4.52
N GLU A 20 15.22 -5.68 4.75
CA GLU A 20 14.42 -6.52 5.66
C GLU A 20 14.49 -6.03 7.10
N ALA A 21 15.67 -5.61 7.57
CA ALA A 21 15.85 -5.11 8.92
C ALA A 21 14.96 -3.88 9.16
N ARG A 22 14.91 -2.97 8.18
CA ARG A 22 14.06 -1.78 8.25
C ARG A 22 12.58 -2.11 8.20
N VAL A 23 12.17 -3.07 7.36
CA VAL A 23 10.77 -3.53 7.29
C VAL A 23 10.33 -4.13 8.63
N ILE A 24 11.16 -4.98 9.24
CA ILE A 24 10.88 -5.61 10.54
C ILE A 24 10.80 -4.57 11.65
N GLU A 25 11.66 -3.55 11.64
CA GLU A 25 11.63 -2.49 12.64
C GLU A 25 10.33 -1.67 12.57
N LEU A 26 9.93 -1.25 11.37
CA LEU A 26 8.77 -0.39 11.16
C LEU A 26 7.44 -1.13 11.33
N SER A 27 7.38 -2.42 10.99
CA SER A 27 6.16 -3.22 11.13
C SER A 27 5.68 -3.34 12.58
N LYS A 28 6.60 -3.24 13.55
CA LYS A 28 6.28 -3.27 15.00
C LYS A 28 5.41 -2.10 15.45
N ASN A 29 5.42 -0.98 14.72
CA ASN A 29 4.72 0.25 15.08
C ASN A 29 3.70 0.67 14.00
N ALA A 30 3.26 -0.26 13.14
CA ALA A 30 2.22 0.03 12.18
C ALA A 30 0.86 0.18 12.90
N PRO A 31 0.09 1.25 12.64
CA PRO A 31 -1.26 1.37 13.18
C PRO A 31 -2.16 0.25 12.62
N ASP A 32 -3.14 -0.22 13.40
CA ASP A 32 -4.17 -1.14 12.91
C ASP A 32 -5.09 -0.39 11.96
N TRP A 33 -4.69 -0.31 10.70
CA TRP A 33 -5.43 0.43 9.68
C TRP A 33 -6.72 -0.29 9.34
N ARG A 34 -7.82 0.46 9.38
CA ARG A 34 -9.16 0.01 9.00
C ARG A 34 -9.70 0.96 7.95
N ASN A 35 -10.45 0.42 7.00
CA ASN A 35 -11.19 1.23 6.05
C ASN A 35 -12.19 2.14 6.81
N PRO A 36 -12.31 3.42 6.43
CA PRO A 36 -13.36 4.26 6.97
C PRO A 36 -14.73 3.71 6.55
N LEU A 37 -15.67 3.62 7.49
CA LEU A 37 -17.03 3.18 7.21
C LEU A 37 -17.90 4.39 6.86
N TRP A 38 -18.34 4.44 5.62
CA TRP A 38 -19.28 5.45 5.15
C TRP A 38 -20.71 4.93 5.24
N ARG A 39 -21.64 5.83 5.56
CA ARG A 39 -23.07 5.53 5.66
C ARG A 39 -23.87 6.57 4.92
N HIS A 40 -24.96 6.13 4.29
CA HIS A 40 -25.98 7.02 3.74
C HIS A 40 -26.76 7.70 4.87
N GLU A 41 -27.57 8.71 4.54
CA GLU A 41 -28.36 9.48 5.53
C GLU A 41 -29.33 8.59 6.32
N ASP A 42 -29.79 7.48 5.72
CA ASP A 42 -30.66 6.48 6.37
C ASP A 42 -29.90 5.49 7.27
N GLY A 43 -28.58 5.63 7.38
CA GLY A 43 -27.71 4.78 8.18
C GLY A 43 -27.26 3.49 7.49
N SER A 44 -27.74 3.19 6.28
CA SER A 44 -27.26 2.04 5.50
C SER A 44 -25.79 2.22 5.10
N VAL A 45 -25.08 1.10 4.94
CA VAL A 45 -23.64 1.11 4.59
C VAL A 45 -23.48 1.53 3.14
N ALA A 46 -22.62 2.53 2.89
CA ALA A 46 -22.25 2.93 1.54
C ALA A 46 -21.11 2.05 1.01
N GLU A 47 -21.13 1.79 -0.29
CA GLU A 47 -20.00 1.16 -0.99
C GLU A 47 -18.78 2.10 -0.92
N TRP A 48 -17.59 1.49 -0.80
CA TRP A 48 -16.32 2.22 -0.79
C TRP A 48 -15.92 2.67 -2.20
#